data_AF-A0A5B6W5Z6-F1
#
_entry.id   AF-A0A5B6W5Z6-F1
#
_cell.length_a   1.000
_cell.length_b   1.000
_cell.length_c   1.000
_cell.angle_alpha   90.00
_cell.angle_beta   90.00
_cell.angle_gamma   90.00
#
_symmetry.space_group_name_H-M   'P 1'
#
loop_
_entity.id
_entity.type
_entity.pdbx_description
1 polymer ?
#
loop_
_entity_poly.entity_id
_entity_poly.type
_entity_poly.pdbx_seq_one_letter_code
_entity_poly.pdbx_strand_id
1 'polypeptide(L)'
;MEAERLNSPSTSVITFEVLGHQLYFSQLSYCLLQLWQDPNSKHLGTTVWDTSMVFAKFLVLLVLTRKSHGFTPQKEKNCRKGRFCPSKLKGKRVIELGAGMALLGCDVVSTDQINVVPLLRRNVERNTSRILQMNSCSDSFGSIKVAELDWGNEDHIKAVGPPFDYVIGTDVVYAEHLVGPLLQTIIALSGPKTTIMLGHEIRSTSVHEQMLLTWKNFFEVKIVSKAKMDSKYQHPSIQLFIMGLKPPLVTVDSAVSTEKQEKTDWGIDDQVNETESSSSVDDLLKRIKK
;
A
#
# COMPACT_ATOMS: atom_id res chain seq x y z
N MET A 1 26.60 11.91 5.04
CA MET A 1 25.65 12.73 5.80
C MET A 1 24.33 12.00 5.74
N GLU A 2 23.86 11.44 6.85
CA GLU A 2 22.54 10.79 6.88
C GLU A 2 21.47 11.83 6.56
N ALA A 3 20.50 11.47 5.72
CA ALA A 3 19.42 12.38 5.39
C ALA A 3 18.55 12.61 6.64
N GLU A 4 18.10 13.84 6.85
CA GLU A 4 17.29 14.20 8.01
C GLU A 4 15.96 13.45 8.03
N ARG A 5 15.59 12.93 9.21
CA ARG A 5 14.30 12.28 9.48
C ARG A 5 13.16 13.29 9.39
N LEU A 6 12.00 12.87 8.88
CA LEU A 6 10.81 13.73 8.78
C LEU A 6 10.02 13.76 10.09
N ASN A 7 10.05 12.66 10.85
CA ASN A 7 9.47 12.54 12.19
C ASN A 7 10.54 12.64 13.29
N SER A 8 10.18 13.29 14.40
CA SER A 8 10.89 13.20 15.67
C SER A 8 10.18 12.19 16.60
N PRO A 9 10.86 11.11 17.04
CA PRO A 9 10.27 10.07 17.89
C PRO A 9 9.86 10.53 19.30
N SER A 10 10.19 11.77 19.68
CA SER A 10 9.80 12.38 20.96
C SER A 10 8.42 13.07 20.94
N THR A 11 7.76 13.14 19.79
CA THR A 11 6.48 13.86 19.65
C THR A 11 5.28 12.93 19.79
N SER A 12 4.35 13.26 20.69
CA SER A 12 3.13 12.48 20.91
C SER A 12 2.06 12.69 19.83
N VAL A 13 2.20 13.76 19.03
CA VAL A 13 1.27 14.11 17.95
C VAL A 13 2.06 14.65 16.78
N ILE A 14 1.89 14.04 15.61
CA ILE A 14 2.30 14.67 14.35
C ILE A 14 1.08 15.32 13.72
N THR A 15 1.24 16.60 13.37
CA THR A 15 0.27 17.32 12.57
C THR A 15 0.87 17.58 11.20
N PHE A 16 0.15 17.21 10.13
CA PHE A 16 0.53 17.60 8.78
C PHE A 16 -0.70 17.84 7.92
N GLU A 17 -0.55 18.78 6.98
CA GLU A 17 -1.62 19.16 6.05
C GLU A 17 -1.82 18.06 5.01
N VAL A 18 -3.01 17.49 4.96
CA VAL A 18 -3.33 16.41 4.01
C VAL A 18 -4.25 16.92 2.90
N LEU A 19 -5.03 18.00 3.07
CA LEU A 19 -5.91 18.43 1.99
C LEU A 19 -6.02 19.94 1.95
N GLY A 20 -6.29 20.51 0.77
CA GLY A 20 -6.84 21.85 0.62
C GLY A 20 -8.21 21.73 -0.07
N HIS A 21 -9.29 22.14 0.59
CA HIS A 21 -10.60 22.31 -0.03
C HIS A 21 -10.77 23.76 -0.47
N GLN A 22 -11.20 23.98 -1.71
CA GLN A 22 -11.61 25.32 -2.14
C GLN A 22 -13.06 25.54 -1.69
N LEU A 23 -13.27 26.37 -0.67
CA LEU A 23 -14.59 26.94 -0.40
C LEU A 23 -14.81 28.07 -1.42
N TYR A 24 -16.07 28.27 -1.83
CA TYR A 24 -16.44 29.30 -2.81
C TYR A 24 -15.79 30.64 -2.45
N PHE A 25 -15.04 31.19 -3.40
CA PHE A 25 -14.20 32.40 -3.29
C PHE A 25 -13.00 32.29 -2.30
N SER A 26 -11.82 32.09 -2.90
CA SER A 26 -10.46 32.44 -2.42
C SER A 26 -9.87 31.87 -1.12
N GLN A 27 -10.55 31.03 -0.33
CA GLN A 27 -9.90 30.33 0.80
C GLN A 27 -9.71 28.83 0.53
N LEU A 28 -8.44 28.40 0.45
CA LEU A 28 -8.05 26.99 0.63
C LEU A 28 -8.18 26.67 2.12
N SER A 29 -9.18 25.87 2.48
CA SER A 29 -9.30 25.29 3.82
C SER A 29 -8.45 24.03 3.87
N TYR A 30 -7.36 24.05 4.65
CA TYR A 30 -6.49 22.89 4.78
C TYR A 30 -7.02 21.92 5.85
N CYS A 31 -7.14 20.63 5.52
CA CYS A 31 -7.39 19.61 6.54
C CYS A 31 -6.07 19.20 7.18
N LEU A 32 -5.92 19.50 8.46
CA LEU A 32 -4.81 19.04 9.28
C LEU A 32 -5.13 17.65 9.82
N LEU A 33 -4.40 16.64 9.34
CA LEU A 33 -4.45 15.30 9.93
C LEU A 33 -3.59 15.32 11.20
N GLN A 34 -4.14 14.79 12.29
CA GLN A 34 -3.38 14.56 13.52
C GLN A 34 -3.29 13.08 13.79
N LEU A 35 -2.06 12.57 13.79
CA LEU A 35 -1.75 11.20 14.16
C LEU A 35 -1.09 11.20 15.53
N TRP A 36 -1.78 10.59 16.50
CA TRP A 36 -1.25 10.38 17.83
C TRP A 36 -0.35 9.15 17.84
N GLN A 37 0.75 9.31 18.54
CA GLN A 37 1.73 8.28 18.80
C GLN A 37 1.78 7.95 20.27
N ASP A 38 2.18 6.72 20.58
CA ASP A 38 2.66 6.36 21.89
C ASP A 38 4.17 6.07 21.80
N PRO A 39 5.02 7.06 22.11
CA PRO A 39 6.48 6.89 22.03
C PRO A 39 7.04 5.99 23.13
N ASN A 40 6.25 5.67 24.16
CA ASN A 40 6.65 4.77 25.26
C ASN A 40 6.18 3.33 25.04
N SER A 41 5.34 3.10 24.03
CA SER A 41 4.85 1.77 23.69
C SER A 41 5.96 0.92 23.06
N LYS A 42 5.91 -0.39 23.34
CA LYS A 42 6.81 -1.37 22.73
C LYS A 42 6.34 -1.81 21.32
N HIS A 43 5.18 -1.33 20.88
CA HIS A 43 4.55 -1.73 19.62
C HIS A 43 4.88 -0.73 18.51
N LEU A 44 5.47 -1.22 17.42
CA LEU A 44 5.89 -0.38 16.29
C LEU A 44 4.72 0.33 15.58
N GLY A 45 3.51 -0.20 15.69
CA GLY A 45 2.28 0.41 15.15
C GLY A 45 1.79 1.64 15.90
N THR A 46 2.44 2.05 17.01
CA THR A 46 2.10 3.28 17.73
C THR A 46 2.96 4.48 17.33
N THR A 47 3.81 4.33 16.31
CA THR A 47 4.69 5.39 15.79
C THR A 47 4.26 5.77 14.37
N VAL A 48 4.35 7.06 14.03
CA VAL A 48 4.15 7.50 12.64
C VAL A 48 5.49 7.46 11.94
N TRP A 49 5.59 6.65 10.90
CA TRP A 49 6.85 6.48 10.17
C TRP A 49 6.99 7.56 9.08
N ASP A 50 8.23 7.93 8.75
CA ASP A 50 8.52 8.89 7.66
C ASP A 50 7.83 8.46 6.35
N THR A 51 7.80 7.14 6.10
CA THR A 51 7.09 6.53 4.98
C THR A 51 5.62 6.90 4.93
N SER A 52 4.94 6.96 6.08
CA SER A 52 3.53 7.37 6.17
C SER A 52 3.35 8.84 5.76
N MET A 53 4.28 9.72 6.15
CA MET A 53 4.25 11.14 5.77
C MET A 53 4.47 11.33 4.25
N VAL A 54 5.47 10.64 3.69
CA VAL A 54 5.75 10.65 2.24
C VAL A 54 4.56 10.10 1.45
N PHE A 55 4.01 8.97 1.88
CA PHE A 55 2.87 8.32 1.24
C PHE A 55 1.63 9.21 1.26
N ALA A 56 1.29 9.78 2.42
CA ALA A 56 0.16 10.68 2.55
C ALA A 56 0.34 11.87 1.62
N LYS A 57 1.48 12.59 1.68
CA LYS A 57 1.71 13.75 0.80
C LYS A 57 1.68 13.41 -0.68
N PHE A 58 2.13 12.22 -1.07
CA PHE A 58 2.01 11.76 -2.45
C PHE A 58 0.55 11.52 -2.87
N LEU A 59 -0.28 10.90 -2.02
CA LEU A 59 -1.72 10.78 -2.30
C LEU A 59 -2.40 12.15 -2.45
N VAL A 60 -2.00 13.10 -1.60
CA VAL A 60 -2.50 14.47 -1.62
C VAL A 60 -2.15 15.19 -2.92
N LEU A 61 -0.90 15.03 -3.40
CA LEU A 61 -0.50 15.57 -4.70
C LEU A 61 -1.31 14.97 -5.86
N LEU A 62 -1.74 13.70 -5.75
CA LEU A 62 -2.61 13.06 -6.73
C LEU A 62 -4.05 13.59 -6.68
N VAL A 63 -4.51 14.02 -5.50
CA VAL A 63 -5.88 14.51 -5.24
C VAL A 63 -6.04 16.02 -5.52
N LEU A 64 -5.10 16.86 -5.08
CA LEU A 64 -5.23 18.33 -5.04
C LEU A 64 -4.89 19.07 -6.34
N THR A 65 -4.58 18.37 -7.44
CA THR A 65 -4.21 19.03 -8.70
C THR A 65 -5.46 19.50 -9.47
N ARG A 66 -6.07 20.59 -8.98
CA ARG A 66 -6.90 21.50 -9.78
C ARG A 66 -6.42 22.94 -9.60
N LYS A 67 -5.94 23.50 -10.72
CA LYS A 67 -5.72 24.92 -11.10
C LYS A 67 -5.66 25.94 -9.96
N SER A 68 -4.47 26.51 -9.74
CA SER A 68 -4.38 27.94 -9.47
C SER A 68 -3.75 28.63 -10.68
N HIS A 69 -4.38 29.70 -11.14
CA HIS A 69 -3.78 30.61 -12.11
C HIS A 69 -2.54 31.24 -11.45
N GLY A 70 -1.37 31.01 -12.07
CA GLY A 70 -0.15 31.76 -11.75
C GLY A 70 0.77 31.13 -10.71
N PHE A 71 1.23 29.88 -10.92
CA PHE A 71 2.60 29.48 -10.57
C PHE A 71 3.00 28.20 -11.33
N THR A 72 4.00 28.33 -12.20
CA THR A 72 4.81 27.31 -12.90
C THR A 72 4.14 26.07 -13.57
N PRO A 73 4.14 25.97 -14.93
CA PRO A 73 3.45 24.92 -15.69
C PRO A 73 4.32 23.69 -16.04
N GLN A 74 4.75 22.89 -15.05
CA GLN A 74 5.47 21.64 -15.39
C GLN A 74 5.10 20.36 -14.63
N LYS A 75 4.32 20.42 -13.53
CA LYS A 75 3.94 19.22 -12.75
C LYS A 75 2.47 18.76 -12.89
N GLU A 76 1.65 19.42 -13.70
CA GLU A 76 0.18 19.20 -13.75
C GLU A 76 -0.32 17.99 -14.56
N LYS A 77 0.55 17.18 -15.20
CA LYS A 77 0.09 16.18 -16.17
C LYS A 77 -0.46 14.87 -15.59
N ASN A 78 -0.28 14.57 -14.29
CA ASN A 78 -0.60 13.25 -13.75
C ASN A 78 -2.06 13.04 -13.30
N CYS A 79 -2.86 14.08 -13.07
CA CYS A 79 -3.97 13.96 -12.11
C CYS A 79 -5.39 14.02 -12.70
N ARG A 80 -5.58 14.47 -13.94
CA ARG A 80 -6.92 14.48 -14.56
C ARG A 80 -7.39 13.11 -15.06
N LYS A 81 -6.49 12.14 -15.23
CA LYS A 81 -6.80 10.78 -15.72
C LYS A 81 -6.25 9.65 -14.84
N GLY A 82 -5.43 9.97 -13.82
CA GLY A 82 -4.80 8.99 -12.93
C GLY A 82 -5.81 8.15 -12.15
N ARG A 83 -5.40 6.95 -11.70
CA ARG A 83 -6.29 6.03 -10.97
C ARG A 83 -6.69 6.53 -9.58
N PHE A 84 -5.99 7.52 -9.04
CA PHE A 84 -6.21 8.07 -7.69
C PHE A 84 -6.86 9.47 -7.71
N CYS A 85 -7.48 9.89 -8.83
CA CYS A 85 -8.18 11.16 -8.84
C CYS A 85 -9.49 11.08 -8.03
N PRO A 86 -9.96 12.19 -7.43
CA PRO A 86 -11.13 12.17 -6.53
C PRO A 86 -12.38 11.54 -7.15
N SER A 87 -12.66 11.82 -8.42
CA SER A 87 -13.83 11.27 -9.11
C SER A 87 -13.76 9.76 -9.33
N LYS A 88 -12.57 9.16 -9.34
CA LYS A 88 -12.39 7.70 -9.44
C LYS A 88 -12.30 7.00 -8.09
N LEU A 89 -11.95 7.74 -7.04
CA LEU A 89 -11.89 7.24 -5.66
C LEU A 89 -13.26 7.27 -4.97
N LYS A 90 -14.17 8.16 -5.39
CA LYS A 90 -15.50 8.26 -4.80
C LYS A 90 -16.24 6.92 -4.80
N GLY A 91 -16.64 6.46 -3.60
CA GLY A 91 -17.36 5.19 -3.39
C GLY A 91 -16.52 3.93 -3.60
N LYS A 92 -15.19 4.05 -3.66
CA LYS A 92 -14.29 2.90 -3.78
C LYS A 92 -13.99 2.28 -2.43
N ARG A 93 -13.92 0.96 -2.39
CA ARG A 93 -13.55 0.20 -1.19
C ARG A 93 -12.04 0.17 -1.07
N VAL A 94 -11.53 0.70 0.05
CA VAL A 94 -10.11 0.74 0.34
C VAL A 94 -9.85 -0.03 1.63
N ILE A 95 -8.82 -0.86 1.66
CA ILE A 95 -8.28 -1.40 2.90
C ILE A 95 -6.88 -0.84 3.15
N GLU A 96 -6.64 -0.37 4.35
CA GLU A 96 -5.36 0.17 4.80
C GLU A 96 -4.69 -0.81 5.77
N LEU A 97 -3.48 -1.23 5.42
CA LEU A 97 -2.63 -2.11 6.20
C LEU A 97 -1.64 -1.27 7.01
N GLY A 98 -1.82 -1.20 8.33
CA GLY A 98 -0.81 -0.63 9.24
C GLY A 98 -0.73 0.89 9.28
N ALA A 99 -1.84 1.60 9.09
CA ALA A 99 -1.94 3.03 9.36
C ALA A 99 -3.41 3.47 9.48
N GLY A 100 -3.64 4.69 10.00
CA GLY A 100 -4.96 5.31 10.19
C GLY A 100 -5.19 6.56 9.33
N MET A 101 -4.80 6.51 8.05
CA MET A 101 -4.99 7.62 7.13
C MET A 101 -6.39 7.59 6.54
N ALA A 102 -7.25 8.51 6.98
CA ALA A 102 -8.56 8.69 6.40
C ALA A 102 -8.45 9.26 4.96
N LEU A 103 -8.67 8.41 3.95
CA LEU A 103 -8.77 8.86 2.56
C LEU A 103 -10.19 9.35 2.25
N LEU A 104 -10.32 10.66 2.00
CA LEU A 104 -11.61 11.28 1.74
C LEU A 104 -12.27 10.79 0.45
N GLY A 105 -13.54 10.37 0.58
CA GLY A 105 -14.41 9.97 -0.52
C GLY A 105 -14.45 8.45 -0.77
N CYS A 106 -13.58 7.68 -0.13
CA CYS A 106 -13.58 6.21 -0.18
C CYS A 106 -14.33 5.59 0.99
N ASP A 107 -14.72 4.33 0.86
CA ASP A 107 -15.14 3.47 1.96
C ASP A 107 -13.94 2.68 2.48
N VAL A 108 -13.34 3.18 3.56
CA VAL A 108 -12.06 2.72 4.10
C VAL A 108 -12.27 1.73 5.25
N VAL A 109 -11.56 0.62 5.21
CA VAL A 109 -11.33 -0.26 6.36
C VAL A 109 -9.87 -0.10 6.76
N SER A 110 -9.62 0.57 7.87
CA SER A 110 -8.29 0.78 8.42
C SER A 110 -7.98 -0.34 9.42
N THR A 111 -6.82 -0.99 9.26
CA THR A 111 -6.50 -2.23 9.96
C THR A 111 -5.13 -2.22 10.59
N ASP A 112 -5.03 -2.90 11.74
CA ASP A 112 -3.79 -3.18 12.45
C ASP A 112 -3.96 -4.40 13.36
N GLN A 113 -2.90 -4.79 14.07
CA GLN A 113 -2.94 -5.84 15.10
C GLN A 113 -3.78 -5.38 16.31
N ILE A 114 -4.37 -6.34 17.04
CA ILE A 114 -5.33 -6.08 18.12
C ILE A 114 -4.84 -5.09 19.19
N ASN A 115 -3.55 -5.13 19.51
CA ASN A 115 -2.90 -4.25 20.49
C ASN A 115 -2.79 -2.79 20.01
N VAL A 116 -2.81 -2.55 18.70
CA VAL A 116 -2.73 -1.21 18.08
C VAL A 116 -4.12 -0.64 17.78
N VAL A 117 -5.11 -1.51 17.53
CA VAL A 117 -6.51 -1.14 17.21
C VAL A 117 -7.10 -0.06 18.14
N PRO A 118 -6.90 -0.06 19.47
CA PRO A 118 -7.42 1.00 20.35
C PRO A 118 -6.87 2.40 20.02
N LEU A 119 -5.57 2.51 19.68
CA LEU A 119 -4.96 3.77 19.27
C LEU A 119 -5.45 4.18 17.88
N LEU A 120 -5.51 3.22 16.96
CA LEU A 120 -6.02 3.42 15.61
C LEU A 120 -7.44 3.99 15.62
N ARG A 121 -8.33 3.40 16.43
CA ARG A 121 -9.72 3.88 16.61
C ARG A 121 -9.77 5.33 17.08
N ARG A 122 -8.95 5.70 18.07
CA ARG A 122 -8.87 7.09 18.56
C ARG A 122 -8.40 8.06 17.46
N ASN A 123 -7.42 7.66 16.66
CA ASN A 123 -6.94 8.47 15.52
C ASN A 123 -8.05 8.65 14.48
N VAL A 124 -8.76 7.59 14.12
CA VAL A 124 -9.88 7.64 13.16
C VAL A 124 -11.02 8.52 13.66
N GLU A 125 -11.45 8.36 14.91
CA GLU A 125 -12.56 9.13 15.50
C GLU A 125 -12.25 10.63 15.54
N ARG A 126 -11.03 11.00 15.95
CA ARG A 126 -10.60 12.41 16.03
C ARG A 126 -10.50 13.06 14.65
N ASN A 127 -9.89 12.38 13.68
CA ASN A 127 -9.75 12.93 12.33
C ASN A 127 -11.12 13.04 11.65
N THR A 128 -11.97 12.01 11.77
CA THR A 128 -13.35 12.04 11.26
C THR A 128 -14.14 13.21 11.84
N SER A 129 -14.11 13.39 13.16
CA SER A 129 -14.82 14.48 13.85
C SER A 129 -14.35 15.86 13.38
N ARG A 130 -13.03 16.05 13.20
CA ARG A 130 -12.47 17.31 12.69
C ARG A 130 -12.85 17.60 11.25
N ILE A 131 -12.82 16.58 10.40
CA ILE A 131 -13.17 16.73 8.98
C ILE A 131 -14.66 17.09 8.83
N LEU A 132 -15.53 16.45 9.60
CA LEU A 132 -16.97 16.76 9.62
C LEU A 132 -17.25 18.18 10.12
N GLN A 133 -16.50 18.68 11.10
CA GLN A 133 -16.63 20.06 11.57
C GLN A 133 -16.16 21.10 10.54
N MET A 134 -15.16 20.76 9.71
CA MET A 134 -14.63 21.68 8.69
C MET A 134 -15.44 21.70 7.39
N ASN A 135 -16.12 20.60 7.06
CA ASN A 135 -16.89 20.45 5.82
C ASN A 135 -18.40 20.51 6.10
N SER A 136 -18.96 21.72 6.19
CA SER A 136 -20.42 21.93 6.31
C SER A 136 -21.22 21.56 5.05
N CYS A 137 -20.55 21.20 3.95
CA CYS A 137 -21.17 20.82 2.69
C CYS A 137 -21.17 19.29 2.56
N SER A 138 -22.35 18.69 2.50
CA SER A 138 -22.65 17.25 2.57
C SER A 138 -22.22 16.42 1.34
N ASP A 139 -21.27 16.89 0.53
CA ASP A 139 -20.83 16.16 -0.66
C ASP A 139 -19.90 14.99 -0.27
N SER A 140 -20.57 13.90 0.14
CA SER A 140 -20.07 12.55 0.43
C SER A 140 -18.68 12.47 1.04
N PHE A 141 -18.59 12.80 2.34
CA PHE A 141 -17.57 12.18 3.18
C PHE A 141 -17.75 10.66 3.04
N GLY A 142 -16.72 9.95 2.55
CA GLY A 142 -16.75 8.48 2.49
C GLY A 142 -16.87 7.88 3.89
N SER A 143 -16.90 6.55 4.01
CA SER A 143 -16.91 5.91 5.33
C SER A 143 -15.52 5.46 5.78
N ILE A 144 -15.29 5.40 7.09
CA ILE A 144 -14.10 4.76 7.65
C ILE A 144 -14.49 3.87 8.82
N LYS A 145 -13.98 2.63 8.82
CA LYS A 145 -14.13 1.64 9.89
C LYS A 145 -12.76 1.15 10.32
N VAL A 146 -12.66 0.72 11.57
CA VAL A 146 -11.45 0.11 12.12
C VAL A 146 -11.70 -1.36 12.37
N ALA A 147 -10.78 -2.23 11.93
CA ALA A 147 -10.83 -3.67 12.16
C ALA A 147 -9.46 -4.21 12.54
N GLU A 148 -9.45 -5.36 13.21
CA GLU A 148 -8.23 -6.13 13.44
C GLU A 148 -7.85 -6.86 12.14
N LEU A 149 -6.56 -6.91 11.82
CA LEU A 149 -6.02 -7.72 10.73
C LEU A 149 -4.59 -8.16 10.98
N ASP A 150 -4.44 -9.32 11.62
CA ASP A 150 -3.19 -10.07 11.57
C ASP A 150 -2.95 -10.66 10.17
N TRP A 151 -1.80 -10.36 9.58
CA TRP A 151 -1.48 -10.84 8.24
C TRP A 151 -1.37 -12.37 8.20
N GLY A 152 -1.97 -12.97 7.19
CA GLY A 152 -2.07 -14.41 7.00
C GLY A 152 -3.22 -15.07 7.78
N ASN A 153 -3.93 -14.33 8.65
CA ASN A 153 -5.09 -14.85 9.35
C ASN A 153 -6.32 -14.83 8.43
N GLU A 154 -6.78 -16.01 8.01
CA GLU A 154 -7.91 -16.16 7.10
C GLU A 154 -9.23 -15.61 7.66
N ASP A 155 -9.47 -15.76 8.96
CA ASP A 155 -10.71 -15.32 9.59
C ASP A 155 -10.78 -13.79 9.64
N HIS A 156 -9.65 -13.13 9.94
CA HIS A 156 -9.55 -11.68 9.89
C HIS A 156 -9.73 -11.17 8.45
N ILE A 157 -9.13 -11.83 7.46
CA ILE A 157 -9.30 -11.50 6.04
C ILE A 157 -10.76 -11.65 5.61
N LYS A 158 -11.45 -12.73 6.00
CA LYS A 158 -12.86 -12.94 5.69
C LYS A 158 -13.73 -11.87 6.36
N ALA A 159 -13.43 -11.49 7.60
CA ALA A 159 -14.20 -10.51 8.37
C ALA A 159 -14.21 -9.10 7.74
N VAL A 160 -13.14 -8.69 7.05
CA VAL A 160 -13.09 -7.39 6.35
C VAL A 160 -13.78 -7.43 4.97
N GLY A 161 -14.15 -8.61 4.49
CA GLY A 161 -15.02 -8.80 3.32
C GLY A 161 -14.39 -8.41 1.98
N PRO A 162 -13.29 -9.03 1.53
CA PRO A 162 -12.71 -8.80 0.21
C PRO A 162 -13.68 -9.14 -0.95
N PRO A 163 -13.43 -8.69 -2.19
CA PRO A 163 -12.25 -7.93 -2.64
C PRO A 163 -12.39 -6.41 -2.42
N PHE A 164 -11.24 -5.72 -2.36
CA PHE A 164 -11.13 -4.27 -2.28
C PHE A 164 -10.73 -3.66 -3.63
N ASP A 165 -11.17 -2.44 -3.94
CA ASP A 165 -10.70 -1.72 -5.12
C ASP A 165 -9.23 -1.25 -4.95
N TYR A 166 -8.86 -0.90 -3.72
CA TYR A 166 -7.49 -0.54 -3.37
C TYR A 166 -7.04 -1.21 -2.08
N VAL A 167 -5.79 -1.66 -2.08
CA VAL A 167 -5.06 -2.09 -0.88
C VAL A 167 -3.92 -1.09 -0.70
N ILE A 168 -3.89 -0.39 0.43
CA ILE A 168 -2.84 0.58 0.74
C ILE A 168 -2.11 0.19 2.01
N GLY A 169 -0.87 0.64 2.17
CA GLY A 169 -0.12 0.40 3.41
C GLY A 169 1.21 1.13 3.42
N THR A 170 1.70 1.44 4.62
CA THR A 170 2.97 2.15 4.79
C THR A 170 3.84 1.44 5.79
N ASP A 171 5.10 1.24 5.44
CA ASP A 171 6.13 0.62 6.27
C ASP A 171 5.78 -0.80 6.78
N VAL A 172 5.05 -1.54 5.96
CA VAL A 172 4.52 -2.88 6.29
C VAL A 172 5.59 -3.99 6.26
N VAL A 173 6.74 -3.76 5.63
CA VAL A 173 7.83 -4.74 5.55
C VAL A 173 9.02 -4.25 6.37
N TYR A 174 9.09 -4.70 7.62
CA TYR A 174 10.21 -4.41 8.55
C TYR A 174 10.93 -5.68 9.05
N ALA A 175 10.34 -6.85 8.85
CA ALA A 175 10.93 -8.14 9.18
C ALA A 175 10.69 -9.15 8.05
N GLU A 176 11.69 -9.97 7.74
CA GLU A 176 11.65 -10.91 6.62
C GLU A 176 10.51 -11.94 6.75
N HIS A 177 10.28 -12.46 7.96
CA HIS A 177 9.23 -13.44 8.23
C HIS A 177 7.80 -12.91 7.97
N LEU A 178 7.61 -11.58 7.89
CA LEU A 178 6.31 -10.97 7.59
C LEU A 178 6.03 -10.85 6.09
N VAL A 179 7.04 -11.02 5.22
CA VAL A 179 6.87 -10.88 3.76
C VAL A 179 5.86 -11.90 3.22
N GLY A 180 5.93 -13.15 3.65
CA GLY A 180 5.03 -14.22 3.24
C GLY A 180 3.58 -13.98 3.68
N PRO A 181 3.30 -13.82 4.99
CA PRO A 181 1.96 -13.52 5.49
C PRO A 181 1.35 -12.25 4.88
N LEU A 182 2.13 -11.18 4.71
CA LEU A 182 1.68 -9.94 4.06
C LEU A 182 1.28 -10.19 2.61
N LEU A 183 2.10 -10.93 1.85
CA LEU A 183 1.81 -11.27 0.46
C LEU A 183 0.50 -12.05 0.31
N GLN A 184 0.32 -13.09 1.13
CA GLN A 184 -0.91 -13.89 1.16
C GLN A 184 -2.13 -13.00 1.45
N THR A 185 -1.99 -12.11 2.43
CA THR A 185 -3.04 -11.15 2.80
C THR A 185 -3.38 -10.23 1.63
N ILE A 186 -2.40 -9.61 0.98
CA ILE A 186 -2.64 -8.70 -0.14
C ILE A 186 -3.32 -9.43 -1.30
N ILE A 187 -2.90 -10.66 -1.62
CA ILE A 187 -3.53 -11.47 -2.67
C ILE A 187 -4.99 -11.76 -2.32
N ALA A 188 -5.26 -12.24 -1.09
CA ALA A 188 -6.62 -12.59 -0.65
C ALA A 188 -7.55 -11.37 -0.55
N LEU A 189 -7.01 -10.19 -0.28
CA LEU A 189 -7.76 -8.93 -0.26
C LEU A 189 -8.06 -8.39 -1.67
N SER A 190 -7.35 -8.87 -2.69
CA SER A 190 -7.36 -8.32 -4.04
C SER A 190 -8.28 -9.11 -4.99
N GLY A 191 -9.01 -8.38 -5.83
CA GLY A 191 -9.64 -8.89 -7.03
C GLY A 191 -8.87 -8.48 -8.31
N PRO A 192 -9.32 -8.91 -9.49
CA PRO A 192 -8.60 -8.71 -10.76
C PRO A 192 -8.32 -7.24 -11.14
N LYS A 193 -9.06 -6.30 -10.56
CA LYS A 193 -8.94 -4.84 -10.82
C LYS A 193 -8.34 -4.07 -9.66
N THR A 194 -7.97 -4.74 -8.57
CA THR A 194 -7.43 -4.09 -7.38
C THR A 194 -6.13 -3.38 -7.70
N THR A 195 -6.01 -2.14 -7.25
CA THR A 195 -4.76 -1.38 -7.31
C THR A 195 -4.13 -1.36 -5.93
N ILE A 196 -2.94 -1.94 -5.81
CA ILE A 196 -2.20 -2.01 -4.56
C ILE A 196 -1.19 -0.86 -4.53
N MET A 197 -1.09 -0.14 -3.41
CA MET A 197 -0.13 0.94 -3.25
C MET A 197 0.57 0.86 -1.89
N LEU A 198 1.87 0.63 -1.89
CA LEU A 198 2.65 0.44 -0.67
C LEU A 198 3.79 1.45 -0.58
N GLY A 199 3.98 2.04 0.60
CA GLY A 199 5.19 2.77 0.95
C GLY A 199 6.11 1.87 1.77
N HIS A 200 7.42 1.91 1.51
CA HIS A 200 8.40 1.13 2.26
C HIS A 200 9.72 1.91 2.41
N GLU A 201 10.26 1.90 3.63
CA GLU A 201 11.61 2.36 3.92
C GLU A 201 12.60 1.19 3.82
N ILE A 202 13.61 1.34 2.96
CA ILE A 202 14.69 0.37 2.81
C ILE A 202 15.59 0.47 4.04
N ARG A 203 15.46 -0.52 4.94
CA ARG A 203 16.32 -0.67 6.13
C ARG A 203 17.38 -1.76 5.95
N SER A 204 17.09 -2.75 5.10
CA SER A 204 18.00 -3.83 4.72
C SER A 204 17.86 -4.09 3.23
N THR A 205 18.98 -4.07 2.51
CA THR A 205 19.01 -4.31 1.05
C THR A 205 18.62 -5.74 0.71
N SER A 206 19.05 -6.73 1.50
CA SER A 206 18.72 -8.15 1.24
C SER A 206 17.22 -8.42 1.36
N VAL A 207 16.60 -7.96 2.46
CA VAL A 207 15.15 -8.11 2.69
C VAL A 207 14.36 -7.38 1.60
N HIS A 208 14.83 -6.20 1.19
CA HIS A 208 14.22 -5.42 0.12
C HIS A 208 14.26 -6.16 -1.23
N GLU A 209 15.41 -6.71 -1.61
CA GLU A 209 15.56 -7.44 -2.87
C GLU A 209 14.71 -8.71 -2.92
N GLN A 210 14.71 -9.50 -1.83
CA GLN A 210 13.89 -10.70 -1.71
C GLN A 210 12.39 -10.39 -1.78
N MET A 211 11.96 -9.31 -1.11
CA MET A 211 10.59 -8.81 -1.18
C MET A 211 10.22 -8.45 -2.62
N LEU A 212 11.06 -7.71 -3.34
CA LEU A 212 10.81 -7.35 -4.74
C LEU A 212 10.78 -8.56 -5.67
N LEU A 213 11.68 -9.52 -5.48
CA LEU A 213 11.71 -10.75 -6.26
C LEU A 213 10.40 -11.53 -6.05
N THR A 214 9.98 -11.68 -4.80
CA THR A 214 8.74 -12.37 -4.45
C THR A 214 7.53 -11.65 -5.03
N TRP A 215 7.42 -10.33 -4.87
CA TRP A 215 6.27 -9.56 -5.38
C TRP A 215 6.18 -9.59 -6.90
N LYS A 216 7.31 -9.56 -7.62
CA LYS A 216 7.33 -9.66 -9.09
C LYS A 216 6.76 -10.98 -9.60
N ASN A 217 6.70 -12.04 -8.81
CA ASN A 217 6.08 -13.30 -9.23
C ASN A 217 4.56 -13.17 -9.31
N PHE A 218 3.94 -12.35 -8.46
CA PHE A 218 2.48 -12.24 -8.33
C PHE A 218 1.90 -10.96 -8.90
N PHE A 219 2.70 -9.89 -8.97
CA PHE A 219 2.25 -8.56 -9.33
C PHE A 219 3.05 -7.92 -10.47
N GLU A 220 2.37 -7.05 -11.22
CA GLU A 220 3.03 -6.03 -12.03
C GLU A 220 3.50 -4.89 -11.12
N VAL A 221 4.78 -4.87 -10.76
CA VAL A 221 5.33 -3.89 -9.82
C VAL A 221 5.83 -2.63 -10.54
N LYS A 222 5.35 -1.45 -10.13
CA LYS A 222 5.82 -0.14 -10.62
C LYS A 222 6.30 0.72 -9.46
N ILE A 223 7.55 1.18 -9.53
CA ILE A 223 8.14 2.11 -8.56
C ILE A 223 7.79 3.54 -8.97
N VAL A 224 7.28 4.34 -8.04
CA VAL A 224 6.99 5.75 -8.27
C VAL A 224 8.30 6.53 -8.34
N SER A 225 8.50 7.27 -9.43
CA SER A 225 9.66 8.17 -9.57
C SER A 225 9.63 9.28 -8.52
N LYS A 226 10.78 9.58 -7.90
CA LYS A 226 10.95 10.69 -6.94
C LYS A 226 10.51 12.04 -7.51
N ALA A 227 10.65 12.26 -8.82
CA ALA A 227 10.17 13.48 -9.47
C ALA A 227 8.65 13.70 -9.36
N LYS A 228 7.88 12.61 -9.13
CA LYS A 228 6.43 12.63 -8.91
C LYS A 228 6.05 12.82 -7.44
N MET A 229 7.02 12.79 -6.52
CA MET A 229 6.82 13.02 -5.09
C MET A 229 6.94 14.51 -4.76
N ASP A 230 6.56 14.86 -3.52
CA ASP A 230 6.74 16.20 -2.98
C ASP A 230 8.24 16.46 -2.74
N SER A 231 8.73 17.67 -3.07
CA SER A 231 10.15 18.00 -2.92
C SER A 231 10.62 18.04 -1.47
N LYS A 232 9.72 18.36 -0.52
CA LYS A 232 9.99 18.39 0.92
C LYS A 232 9.73 17.03 1.58
N TYR A 233 8.77 16.26 1.07
CA TYR A 233 8.42 14.94 1.59
C TYR A 233 8.90 13.83 0.67
N GLN A 234 10.21 13.61 0.68
CA GLN A 234 10.90 12.52 0.00
C GLN A 234 12.14 12.13 0.80
N HIS A 235 12.54 10.86 0.72
CA HIS A 235 13.75 10.38 1.37
C HIS A 235 14.46 9.36 0.45
N PRO A 236 15.81 9.30 0.43
CA PRO A 236 16.53 8.39 -0.45
C PRO A 236 16.14 6.92 -0.30
N SER A 237 15.91 6.49 0.94
CA SER A 237 15.56 5.12 1.31
C SER A 237 14.06 4.83 1.25
N ILE A 238 13.20 5.81 0.97
CA ILE A 238 11.75 5.56 0.89
C ILE A 238 11.35 5.36 -0.57
N GLN A 239 10.64 4.27 -0.83
CA GLN A 239 10.06 3.96 -2.13
C GLN A 239 8.55 3.79 -2.01
N LEU A 240 7.83 4.24 -3.04
CA LEU A 240 6.40 4.00 -3.20
C LEU A 240 6.20 3.04 -4.39
N PHE A 241 5.36 2.04 -4.19
CA PHE A 241 5.03 1.00 -5.15
C PHE A 241 3.57 1.13 -5.56
N ILE A 242 3.30 0.98 -6.85
CA ILE A 242 1.96 0.77 -7.39
C ILE A 242 1.97 -0.60 -8.08
N MET A 243 1.06 -1.47 -7.68
CA MET A 243 1.02 -2.84 -8.14
C MET A 243 -0.39 -3.25 -8.57
N GLY A 244 -0.47 -4.24 -9.46
CA GLY A 244 -1.71 -4.94 -9.82
C GLY A 244 -1.42 -6.43 -9.95
N LEU A 245 -2.42 -7.27 -9.69
CA LEU A 245 -2.29 -8.72 -9.87
C LEU A 245 -1.93 -9.05 -11.31
N LYS A 246 -0.97 -9.96 -11.49
CA LYS A 246 -0.73 -10.56 -12.80
C LYS A 246 -1.92 -11.44 -13.19
N PRO A 247 -2.30 -11.47 -14.48
CA PRO A 247 -3.24 -12.47 -14.94
C PRO A 247 -2.66 -13.87 -14.69
N PRO A 248 -3.50 -14.86 -14.35
CA PRO A 248 -3.03 -16.24 -14.28
C PRO A 248 -2.42 -16.63 -15.63
N LEU A 249 -1.26 -17.27 -15.60
CA LEU A 249 -0.67 -17.87 -16.79
C LEU A 249 -1.66 -18.92 -17.29
N VAL A 250 -2.29 -18.66 -18.44
CA VAL A 250 -3.11 -19.66 -19.14
C VAL A 250 -2.14 -20.76 -19.58
N THR A 251 -2.15 -21.90 -18.90
CA THR A 251 -1.54 -23.12 -19.42
C THR A 251 -2.39 -23.56 -20.60
N VAL A 252 -1.84 -23.47 -21.81
CA VAL A 252 -2.44 -24.03 -23.01
C VAL A 252 -2.24 -25.55 -22.94
N ASP A 253 -3.02 -26.22 -22.11
CA ASP A 253 -3.12 -27.67 -22.13
C ASP A 253 -4.31 -28.03 -23.02
N SER A 254 -4.04 -28.23 -24.32
CA SER A 254 -4.67 -29.21 -25.22
C SER A 254 -4.38 -28.89 -26.69
N ALA A 255 -3.41 -29.59 -27.25
CA ALA A 255 -3.45 -30.03 -28.65
C ALA A 255 -2.65 -31.33 -28.78
N VAL A 256 -3.36 -32.44 -28.60
CA VAL A 256 -2.92 -33.74 -29.09
C VAL A 256 -2.90 -33.67 -30.62
N SER A 257 -1.72 -33.81 -31.22
CA SER A 257 -1.57 -34.30 -32.58
C SER A 257 -0.22 -34.97 -32.71
N THR A 258 -0.28 -36.29 -32.57
CA THR A 258 0.55 -37.35 -33.11
C THR A 258 1.58 -36.91 -34.15
N GLU A 259 2.88 -37.12 -33.87
CA GLU A 259 3.84 -37.57 -34.88
C GLU A 259 5.13 -38.15 -34.26
N LYS A 260 5.22 -39.47 -34.37
CA LYS A 260 6.38 -40.35 -34.59
C LYS A 260 7.63 -40.22 -33.68
N GLN A 261 7.79 -41.25 -32.86
CA GLN A 261 9.07 -41.76 -32.36
C GLN A 261 10.06 -41.99 -33.51
N GLU A 262 11.24 -41.40 -33.40
CA GLU A 262 12.49 -42.02 -33.83
C GLU A 262 13.48 -42.00 -32.68
N LYS A 263 14.09 -43.16 -32.46
CA LYS A 263 14.94 -43.53 -31.35
C LYS A 263 16.38 -43.43 -31.84
N THR A 264 17.22 -42.60 -31.24
CA THR A 264 18.68 -42.82 -31.27
C THR A 264 19.28 -42.48 -29.91
N ASP A 265 19.85 -43.55 -29.37
CA ASP A 265 20.71 -43.71 -28.21
C ASP A 265 22.00 -42.89 -28.35
N TRP A 266 22.46 -42.26 -27.26
CA TRP A 266 23.86 -42.20 -26.80
C TRP A 266 23.87 -41.62 -25.39
N GLY A 267 24.15 -42.47 -24.40
CA GLY A 267 24.45 -42.05 -23.04
C GLY A 267 25.80 -41.34 -22.91
N ILE A 268 25.95 -40.56 -21.84
CA ILE A 268 27.06 -40.54 -20.88
C ILE A 268 26.63 -39.69 -19.67
N ASP A 269 26.92 -40.23 -18.49
CA ASP A 269 26.81 -39.65 -17.15
C ASP A 269 27.40 -38.24 -17.04
N ASP A 270 26.80 -37.39 -16.21
CA ASP A 270 27.56 -36.73 -15.15
C ASP A 270 26.64 -36.26 -14.01
N GLN A 271 26.96 -36.73 -12.81
CA GLN A 271 26.38 -36.32 -11.55
C GLN A 271 26.86 -34.92 -11.18
N VAL A 272 25.95 -33.99 -10.86
CA VAL A 272 26.25 -32.89 -9.92
C VAL A 272 25.03 -32.66 -9.02
N ASN A 273 25.30 -32.76 -7.71
CA ASN A 273 24.37 -32.52 -6.60
C ASN A 273 23.65 -31.17 -6.69
N GLU A 274 22.32 -31.18 -6.68
CA GLU A 274 21.50 -30.03 -6.27
C GLU A 274 21.27 -30.09 -4.76
N THR A 275 21.92 -29.20 -4.02
CA THR A 275 21.58 -28.91 -2.61
C THR A 275 20.40 -27.94 -2.53
N GLU A 276 19.33 -28.47 -1.94
CA GLU A 276 18.15 -27.86 -1.32
C GLU A 276 18.19 -26.34 -1.06
N SER A 277 17.26 -25.60 -1.68
CA SER A 277 16.63 -24.40 -1.09
C SER A 277 15.27 -23.99 -1.70
N SER A 278 14.64 -24.84 -2.54
CA SER A 278 13.40 -24.49 -3.26
C SER A 278 12.09 -24.79 -2.51
N SER A 279 12.12 -25.40 -1.32
CA SER A 279 10.91 -25.94 -0.68
C SER A 279 9.89 -24.89 -0.23
N SER A 280 10.32 -23.67 0.09
CA SER A 280 9.42 -22.65 0.69
C SER A 280 8.53 -21.94 -0.33
N VAL A 281 9.01 -21.73 -1.56
CA VAL A 281 8.26 -21.00 -2.60
C VAL A 281 7.23 -21.90 -3.27
N ASP A 282 7.59 -23.16 -3.53
CA ASP A 282 6.69 -24.13 -4.15
C ASP A 282 5.54 -24.53 -3.22
N ASP A 283 5.78 -24.62 -1.92
CA ASP A 283 4.73 -24.88 -0.94
C ASP A 283 3.76 -23.70 -0.79
N LEU A 284 4.24 -22.46 -0.93
CA LEU A 284 3.39 -21.27 -0.98
C LEU A 284 2.51 -21.29 -2.25
N LEU A 285 3.08 -21.66 -3.41
CA LEU A 285 2.35 -21.76 -4.68
C LEU A 285 1.33 -22.90 -4.70
N LYS A 286 1.60 -24.02 -4.00
CA LYS A 286 0.66 -25.15 -3.87
C LYS A 286 -0.53 -24.84 -2.97
N ARG A 287 -0.34 -24.06 -1.89
CA ARG A 287 -1.43 -23.67 -0.97
C ARG A 287 -2.41 -22.65 -1.58
N ILE A 288 -1.97 -21.83 -2.53
CA ILE A 288 -2.83 -20.82 -3.18
C ILE A 288 -3.76 -21.42 -4.27
N LYS A 289 -3.49 -22.65 -4.73
CA LYS A 289 -4.25 -23.32 -5.81
C LYS A 289 -5.40 -24.23 -5.32
N LYS A 290 -5.70 -24.27 -4.02
CA LYS A 290 -6.74 -25.13 -3.43
C LYS A 290 -7.84 -24.28 -2.81
#